data_AF-A0A964YL45-F1
#
_entry.id   AF-A0A964YL45-F1
#
_cell.length_a   1.000
_cell.length_b   1.000
_cell.length_c   1.000
_cell.angle_alpha   90.00
_cell.angle_beta   90.00
_cell.angle_gamma   90.00
#
_symmetry.space_group_name_H-M   'P 1'
#
loop_
_entity.id
_entity.type
_entity.pdbx_description
1 polymer ?
#
loop_
_entity_poly.entity_id
_entity_poly.type
_entity_poly.pdbx_seq_one_letter_code
_entity_poly.pdbx_strand_id
1 'polypeptide(L)'
;MTQTEFWSLLVDSLSTILAACAILLYIIIWKKDKSTSAYDVFDGLYLDILKTGIEHPHLRDLQRTADYKHAFNHQERLQYEAYAFICWNFIETIYDRGDDELYVTWVGVLETEFKLHQAWFYMPENQGKFKDAFKNFVKDKLG
;
A
#
# COMPACT_ATOMS: atom_id res chain seq x y z
N MET A 1 -10.20 24.87 -55.00
CA MET A 1 -10.59 24.88 -53.58
C MET A 1 -11.52 26.05 -53.37
N THR A 2 -12.78 25.79 -53.02
CA THR A 2 -13.73 26.85 -52.69
C THR A 2 -13.39 27.43 -51.32
N GLN A 3 -13.77 28.68 -51.02
CA GLN A 3 -13.49 29.26 -49.70
C GLN A 3 -14.01 28.39 -48.55
N THR A 4 -15.15 27.72 -48.75
CA THR A 4 -15.78 26.85 -47.75
C THR A 4 -14.95 25.59 -47.48
N GLU A 5 -14.33 24.99 -48.50
CA GLU A 5 -13.44 23.83 -48.34
C GLU A 5 -12.19 24.18 -47.52
N PHE A 6 -11.60 25.36 -47.76
CA PHE A 6 -10.43 25.83 -47.01
C PHE A 6 -10.74 26.02 -45.52
N TRP A 7 -11.85 26.68 -45.20
CA TRP A 7 -12.27 26.89 -43.82
C TRP A 7 -12.64 25.59 -43.11
N SER A 8 -13.27 24.63 -43.80
CA SER A 8 -13.54 23.29 -43.26
C SER A 8 -12.25 22.58 -42.85
N LEU A 9 -11.26 22.52 -43.75
CA LEU A 9 -9.99 21.85 -43.48
C LEU A 9 -9.24 22.46 -42.30
N LEU A 10 -9.29 23.79 -42.15
CA LEU A 10 -8.70 24.48 -41.00
C LEU A 10 -9.39 24.11 -39.69
N VAL A 11 -10.73 24.10 -39.67
CA VAL A 11 -11.51 23.75 -38.48
C VAL A 11 -11.32 22.28 -38.10
N ASP A 12 -11.30 21.37 -39.07
CA ASP A 12 -11.09 19.94 -38.84
C ASP A 12 -9.69 19.67 -38.30
N SER A 13 -8.67 20.33 -38.85
CA SER A 13 -7.29 20.22 -38.39
C SER A 13 -7.14 20.75 -36.96
N LEU A 14 -7.73 21.91 -36.67
CA LEU A 14 -7.71 22.51 -35.33
C LEU A 14 -8.41 21.62 -34.30
N SER A 15 -9.57 21.07 -34.67
CA SER A 15 -10.34 20.16 -33.82
C SER A 15 -9.57 18.88 -33.51
N THR A 16 -8.87 18.32 -34.51
CA THR A 16 -8.02 17.14 -34.33
C THR A 16 -6.86 17.41 -33.37
N ILE A 17 -6.20 18.57 -33.50
CA ILE A 17 -5.11 18.97 -32.61
C ILE A 17 -5.62 19.15 -31.18
N LEU A 18 -6.76 19.84 -31.00
CA LEU A 18 -7.38 20.03 -29.70
C LEU A 18 -7.77 18.69 -29.05
N ALA A 19 -8.32 17.75 -29.82
CA ALA A 19 -8.65 16.42 -29.34
C ALA A 19 -7.39 15.65 -28.87
N ALA A 20 -6.30 15.71 -29.65
CA ALA A 20 -5.03 15.10 -29.26
C ALA A 20 -4.47 15.70 -27.96
N CYS A 21 -4.52 17.03 -27.83
CA CYS A 21 -4.12 17.71 -26.59
C CYS A 21 -5.00 17.31 -25.40
N ALA A 22 -6.32 17.19 -25.59
CA ALA A 22 -7.24 16.77 -24.55
C ALA A 22 -6.96 15.34 -24.07
N ILE A 23 -6.67 14.42 -24.99
CA ILE A 23 -6.29 13.03 -24.66
C ILE A 23 -4.98 13.02 -23.84
N LEU A 24 -3.97 13.79 -24.26
CA LEU A 24 -2.71 13.89 -23.54
C LEU A 24 -2.90 14.45 -22.12
N LEU A 25 -3.67 15.53 -21.99
CA LEU A 25 -4.01 16.12 -20.69
C LEU A 25 -4.77 15.13 -19.81
N TYR A 26 -5.74 14.41 -20.37
CA TYR A 26 -6.48 13.36 -19.65
C TYR A 26 -5.54 12.28 -19.12
N ILE A 27 -4.61 11.78 -19.94
CA ILE A 27 -3.63 10.76 -19.51
C ILE A 27 -2.76 11.29 -18.37
N ILE A 28 -2.29 12.55 -18.46
CA ILE A 28 -1.46 13.17 -17.42
C ILE A 28 -2.25 13.31 -16.11
N ILE A 29 -3.47 13.83 -16.18
CA ILE A 29 -4.34 14.03 -15.01
C ILE A 29 -4.68 12.67 -14.39
N TRP A 30 -5.06 11.67 -15.18
CA TRP A 30 -5.39 10.33 -14.70
C TRP A 30 -4.22 9.65 -14.00
N LYS A 31 -3.00 9.79 -14.54
CA LYS A 31 -1.79 9.28 -13.87
C LYS A 31 -1.56 9.93 -12.51
N LYS A 32 -1.72 11.26 -12.43
CA LYS A 32 -1.56 12.01 -11.18
C LYS A 32 -2.64 11.64 -10.15
N ASP A 33 -3.90 11.58 -10.57
CA ASP A 33 -5.05 11.26 -9.73
C ASP A 33 -4.94 9.84 -9.14
N LYS A 34 -4.54 8.87 -9.96
CA LYS A 34 -4.31 7.49 -9.51
C LYS A 34 -3.21 7.39 -8.46
N SER A 35 -2.14 8.17 -8.59
CA SER A 35 -1.07 8.24 -7.60
C SER A 35 -1.59 8.81 -6.29
N THR A 36 -2.21 9.99 -6.30
CA THR A 36 -2.72 10.66 -5.09
C THR A 36 -3.76 9.81 -4.36
N SER A 37 -4.70 9.21 -5.09
CA SER A 37 -5.74 8.35 -4.49
C SER A 37 -5.17 7.11 -3.79
N ALA A 38 -4.07 6.52 -4.28
CA ALA A 38 -3.44 5.38 -3.62
C ALA A 38 -2.72 5.80 -2.33
N TYR A 39 -2.02 6.93 -2.34
CA TYR A 39 -1.33 7.47 -1.17
C TYR A 39 -2.31 7.81 -0.03
N ASP A 40 -3.41 8.50 -0.35
CA ASP A 40 -4.43 8.86 0.65
C ASP A 40 -5.03 7.62 1.34
N VAL A 41 -5.18 6.53 0.59
CA VAL A 41 -5.69 5.25 1.13
C VAL A 41 -4.67 4.59 2.04
N PHE A 42 -3.38 4.54 1.67
CA PHE A 42 -2.34 3.95 2.53
C PHE A 42 -2.14 4.73 3.82
N ASP A 43 -2.12 6.06 3.74
CA ASP A 43 -2.04 6.93 4.92
C ASP A 43 -3.22 6.72 5.85
N GLY A 44 -4.44 6.64 5.32
CA GLY A 44 -5.64 6.38 6.11
C GLY A 44 -5.59 5.02 6.83
N LEU A 45 -5.24 3.96 6.10
CA LEU A 45 -5.12 2.61 6.66
C LEU A 45 -4.04 2.54 7.75
N TYR A 46 -2.89 3.16 7.51
CA TYR A 46 -1.81 3.16 8.48
C TYR A 46 -2.14 4.00 9.72
N LEU A 47 -2.81 5.14 9.54
CA LEU A 47 -3.30 5.94 10.65
C LEU A 47 -4.24 5.13 11.55
N ASP A 48 -5.10 4.28 10.98
CA ASP A 48 -6.01 3.44 11.77
C ASP A 48 -5.28 2.29 12.49
N ILE A 49 -4.23 1.71 11.89
CA ILE A 49 -3.30 0.78 12.57
C ILE A 49 -2.65 1.46 13.77
N LEU A 50 -2.20 2.71 13.60
CA LEU A 50 -1.56 3.49 14.67
C LEU A 50 -2.54 3.87 15.77
N LYS A 51 -3.76 4.32 15.44
CA LYS A 51 -4.80 4.62 16.44
C LYS A 51 -5.12 3.39 17.28
N THR A 52 -5.32 2.24 16.63
CA THR A 52 -5.55 0.96 17.33
C THR A 52 -4.37 0.61 18.25
N GLY A 53 -3.14 0.86 17.78
CA GLY A 53 -1.93 0.71 18.58
C GLY A 53 -1.84 1.66 19.77
N ILE A 54 -2.33 2.89 19.65
CA ILE A 54 -2.40 3.87 20.75
C ILE A 54 -3.44 3.44 21.78
N GLU A 55 -4.60 2.95 21.34
CA GLU A 55 -5.66 2.42 22.21
C GLU A 55 -5.24 1.14 22.93
N HIS A 56 -4.39 0.33 22.29
CA HIS A 56 -3.88 -0.92 22.82
C HIS A 56 -2.34 -1.01 22.74
N PRO A 57 -1.59 -0.25 23.56
CA PRO A 57 -0.13 -0.13 23.45
C PRO A 57 0.62 -1.46 23.56
N HIS A 58 0.07 -2.41 24.31
CA HIS A 58 0.66 -3.73 24.49
C HIS A 58 0.78 -4.54 23.19
N LEU A 59 -0.04 -4.23 22.17
CA LEU A 59 0.03 -4.87 20.85
C LEU A 59 1.25 -4.41 20.04
N ARG A 60 1.89 -3.31 20.45
CA ARG A 60 3.09 -2.72 19.84
C ARG A 60 4.31 -2.75 20.76
N ASP A 61 4.25 -3.48 21.87
CA ASP A 61 5.38 -3.67 22.77
C ASP A 61 6.28 -4.79 22.25
N LEU A 62 7.43 -4.43 21.69
CA LEU A 62 8.39 -5.37 21.10
C LEU A 62 8.75 -6.54 22.03
N GLN A 63 8.84 -6.30 23.34
CA GLN A 63 9.18 -7.37 24.29
C GLN A 63 8.05 -8.41 24.39
N ARG A 64 6.79 -7.96 24.32
CA ARG A 64 5.63 -8.83 24.34
C ARG A 64 5.37 -9.49 22.99
N THR A 65 5.52 -8.74 21.89
CA THR A 65 5.22 -9.26 20.54
C THR A 65 6.25 -10.28 20.06
N ALA A 66 7.52 -10.17 20.50
CA ALA A 66 8.57 -11.13 20.18
C ALA A 66 8.28 -12.55 20.72
N ASP A 67 7.60 -12.66 21.86
CA ASP A 67 7.19 -13.93 22.47
C ASP A 67 5.68 -13.91 22.84
N TYR A 68 4.87 -13.51 21.88
CA TYR A 68 3.45 -13.23 22.08
C TYR A 68 2.63 -14.44 22.57
N LYS A 69 3.10 -15.67 22.32
CA LYS A 69 2.42 -16.90 22.78
C LYS A 69 2.50 -17.07 24.29
N HIS A 70 3.56 -16.56 24.92
CA HIS A 70 3.79 -16.64 26.37
C HIS A 70 3.53 -15.30 27.08
N ALA A 71 3.78 -14.18 26.41
CA ALA A 71 3.64 -12.84 27.00
C ALA A 71 2.19 -12.33 27.05
N PHE A 72 1.28 -12.87 26.22
CA PHE A 72 -0.13 -12.50 26.21
C PHE A 72 -0.99 -13.59 26.84
N ASN A 73 -1.99 -13.16 27.63
CA ASN A 73 -3.06 -14.06 28.03
C ASN A 73 -3.95 -14.43 26.83
N HIS A 74 -4.92 -15.34 27.02
CA HIS A 74 -5.75 -15.83 25.93
C HIS A 74 -6.45 -14.72 25.13
N GLN A 75 -7.03 -13.73 25.81
CA GLN A 75 -7.77 -12.65 25.17
C GLN A 75 -6.84 -11.65 24.47
N GLU A 76 -5.76 -11.24 25.14
CA GLU A 76 -4.72 -10.38 24.55
C GLU A 76 -4.10 -11.04 23.31
N ARG A 77 -3.90 -12.35 23.35
CA ARG A 77 -3.33 -13.10 22.22
C ARG A 77 -4.26 -13.06 21.01
N LEU A 78 -5.57 -13.24 21.20
CA LEU A 78 -6.54 -13.13 20.10
C LEU A 78 -6.54 -11.72 19.50
N GLN A 79 -6.47 -10.69 20.35
CA GLN A 79 -6.37 -9.29 19.91
C GLN A 79 -5.09 -9.04 19.11
N TYR A 80 -3.95 -9.52 19.62
CA TYR A 80 -2.66 -9.40 18.95
C TYR A 80 -2.61 -10.16 17.63
N GLU A 81 -3.12 -11.39 17.58
CA GLU A 81 -3.12 -12.18 16.34
C GLU A 81 -3.96 -11.50 15.25
N ALA A 82 -5.07 -10.85 15.61
CA ALA A 82 -5.86 -10.03 14.69
C ALA A 82 -5.10 -8.76 14.26
N TYR A 83 -4.50 -8.05 15.22
CA TYR A 83 -3.75 -6.82 14.95
C TYR A 83 -2.52 -7.06 14.06
N ALA A 84 -1.70 -8.06 14.40
CA ALA A 84 -0.55 -8.46 13.60
C ALA A 84 -0.97 -8.85 12.18
N PHE A 85 -2.11 -9.53 12.02
CA PHE A 85 -2.61 -9.86 10.70
C PHE A 85 -3.00 -8.62 9.90
N ILE A 86 -3.61 -7.60 10.52
CA ILE A 86 -3.90 -6.31 9.86
C ILE A 86 -2.60 -5.65 9.40
N CYS A 87 -1.59 -5.56 10.26
CA CYS A 87 -0.29 -4.98 9.90
C CYS A 87 0.35 -5.72 8.71
N TRP A 88 0.31 -7.05 8.72
CA TRP A 88 0.88 -7.84 7.62
C TRP A 88 0.10 -7.74 6.31
N ASN A 89 -1.24 -7.64 6.35
CA ASN A 89 -2.03 -7.36 5.16
C ASN A 89 -1.71 -5.96 4.60
N PHE A 90 -1.45 -4.98 5.47
CA PHE A 90 -1.03 -3.66 5.04
C PHE A 90 0.33 -3.70 4.32
N ILE A 91 1.32 -4.40 4.89
CA ILE A 91 2.63 -4.66 4.25
C ILE A 91 2.44 -5.38 2.90
N GLU A 92 1.61 -6.42 2.83
CA GLU A 92 1.32 -7.13 1.58
C GLU A 92 0.62 -6.24 0.56
N THR A 93 -0.24 -5.32 1.00
CA THR A 93 -0.92 -4.38 0.09
C THR A 93 0.09 -3.39 -0.51
N ILE A 94 1.05 -2.89 0.27
CA ILE A 94 2.14 -2.06 -0.24
C ILE A 94 2.98 -2.85 -1.25
N TYR A 95 3.26 -4.12 -0.98
CA TYR A 95 3.95 -5.00 -1.93
C TYR A 95 3.16 -5.21 -3.23
N ASP A 96 1.87 -5.54 -3.14
CA ASP A 96 1.01 -5.87 -4.29
C ASP A 96 0.70 -4.63 -5.16
N ARG A 97 0.65 -3.44 -4.56
CA ARG A 97 0.24 -2.18 -5.23
C ARG A 97 1.37 -1.19 -5.44
N GLY A 98 2.51 -1.38 -4.78
CA GLY A 98 3.62 -0.45 -4.78
C GLY A 98 4.45 -0.53 -6.04
N ASP A 99 4.90 0.65 -6.47
CA ASP A 99 6.07 0.80 -7.31
C ASP A 99 7.30 1.10 -6.43
N ASP A 100 8.46 1.25 -7.07
CA ASP A 100 9.72 1.53 -6.38
C ASP A 100 9.66 2.84 -5.56
N GLU A 101 8.89 3.83 -6.01
CA GLU A 101 8.73 5.12 -5.34
C GLU A 101 7.88 4.98 -4.05
N LEU A 102 6.79 4.23 -4.12
CA LEU A 102 5.98 3.90 -2.95
C LEU A 102 6.83 3.13 -1.93
N TYR A 103 7.60 2.14 -2.38
CA TYR A 103 8.47 1.38 -1.48
C TYR A 103 9.47 2.29 -0.74
N VAL A 104 10.13 3.21 -1.45
CA VAL A 104 11.08 4.16 -0.84
C VAL A 104 10.41 5.03 0.21
N THR A 105 9.18 5.49 -0.05
CA THR A 105 8.39 6.28 0.90
C THR A 105 8.07 5.49 2.17
N TRP A 106 7.70 4.21 2.02
CA TRP A 106 7.14 3.41 3.09
C TRP A 106 8.14 2.48 3.79
N VAL A 107 9.38 2.38 3.32
CA VAL A 107 10.37 1.42 3.85
C VAL A 107 10.54 1.51 5.37
N GLY A 108 10.54 2.73 5.94
CA GLY A 108 10.64 2.91 7.38
C GLY A 108 9.45 2.31 8.16
N VAL A 109 8.24 2.41 7.60
CA VAL A 109 7.04 1.78 8.16
C VAL A 109 7.12 0.27 8.02
N LEU A 110 7.49 -0.23 6.84
CA LEU A 110 7.65 -1.66 6.57
C LEU A 110 8.62 -2.31 7.55
N GLU A 111 9.80 -1.70 7.76
CA GLU A 111 10.79 -2.20 8.71
C GLU A 111 10.29 -2.15 10.16
N THR A 112 9.55 -1.12 10.53
CA THR A 112 9.03 -0.96 11.90
C THR A 112 7.99 -2.03 12.21
N GLU A 113 7.01 -2.19 11.33
CA GLU A 113 5.95 -3.19 11.49
C GLU A 113 6.51 -4.62 11.36
N PHE A 114 7.50 -4.84 10.47
CA PHE A 114 8.24 -6.09 10.39
C PHE A 114 8.89 -6.44 11.73
N LYS A 115 9.69 -5.54 12.31
CA LYS A 115 10.40 -5.78 13.57
C LYS A 115 9.43 -6.10 14.70
N LEU A 116 8.29 -5.42 14.76
CA LEU A 116 7.26 -5.65 15.79
C LEU A 116 6.55 -6.99 15.61
N HIS A 117 6.26 -7.41 14.38
CA HIS A 117 5.31 -8.50 14.11
C HIS A 117 5.91 -9.73 13.41
N GLN A 118 7.23 -9.77 13.19
CA GLN A 118 7.93 -10.90 12.56
C GLN A 118 7.73 -12.24 13.29
N ALA A 119 7.67 -12.22 14.63
CA ALA A 119 7.48 -13.44 15.41
C ALA A 119 6.13 -14.09 15.11
N TRP A 120 5.08 -13.29 14.85
CA TRP A 120 3.78 -13.81 14.42
C TRP A 120 3.84 -14.35 12.99
N PHE A 121 4.51 -13.63 12.09
CA PHE A 121 4.60 -14.01 10.67
C PHE A 121 5.24 -15.38 10.49
N TYR A 122 6.40 -15.61 11.10
CA TYR A 122 7.18 -16.84 10.92
C TYR A 122 6.58 -18.07 11.62
N MET A 123 5.46 -17.94 12.33
CA MET A 123 4.78 -19.09 12.92
C MET A 123 4.17 -20.00 11.83
N PRO A 124 4.36 -21.33 11.92
CA PRO A 124 3.88 -22.26 10.90
C PRO A 124 2.39 -22.11 10.56
N GLU A 125 1.54 -21.83 11.55
CA GLU A 125 0.10 -21.63 11.35
C GLU A 125 -0.27 -20.38 10.53
N ASN A 126 0.64 -19.41 10.43
CA ASN A 126 0.41 -18.15 9.70
C ASN A 126 1.03 -18.15 8.30
N GLN A 127 1.97 -19.05 8.02
CA GLN A 127 2.68 -19.13 6.74
C GLN A 127 1.76 -19.42 5.54
N GLY A 128 0.62 -20.10 5.77
CA GLY A 128 -0.38 -20.38 4.75
C GLY A 128 -1.29 -19.19 4.39
N LYS A 129 -1.19 -18.07 5.13
CA LYS A 129 -2.04 -16.89 4.92
C LYS A 129 -1.52 -15.97 3.81
N PHE A 130 -0.29 -16.17 3.37
CA PHE A 130 0.41 -15.29 2.44
C PHE A 130 0.99 -16.05 1.24
N LYS A 131 1.04 -15.37 0.09
CA LYS A 131 1.59 -15.92 -1.16
C LYS A 131 3.11 -16.15 -1.01
N ASP A 132 3.65 -17.14 -1.71
CA ASP A 132 5.10 -17.43 -1.69
C ASP A 132 5.95 -16.25 -2.19
N ALA A 133 5.47 -15.53 -3.22
CA ALA A 133 6.15 -14.35 -3.74
C ALA A 133 6.32 -13.25 -2.67
N PHE A 134 5.29 -13.01 -1.86
CA PHE A 134 5.35 -12.04 -0.76
C PHE A 134 6.29 -12.52 0.35
N LYS A 135 6.22 -13.80 0.74
CA LYS A 135 7.14 -14.37 1.74
C LYS A 135 8.61 -14.25 1.33
N ASN A 136 8.92 -14.47 0.04
CA ASN A 136 10.26 -14.27 -0.49
C ASN A 136 10.68 -12.79 -0.44
N PHE A 137 9.79 -11.88 -0.81
CA PHE A 137 10.03 -10.45 -0.68
C PHE A 137 10.38 -10.05 0.77
N VAL A 138 9.60 -10.51 1.75
CA VAL A 138 9.85 -10.25 3.17
C VAL A 138 11.23 -10.74 3.57
N LYS A 139 11.58 -11.98 3.18
CA LYS A 139 12.88 -12.57 3.49
C LYS A 139 14.06 -11.84 2.85
N ASP A 140 13.90 -11.35 1.61
CA ASP A 140 15.00 -10.76 0.85
C ASP A 140 15.18 -9.25 1.13
N LYS A 141 14.11 -8.56 1.54
CA LYS A 141 14.09 -7.09 1.68
C LYS A 141 13.94 -6.59 3.11
N LEU A 142 13.36 -7.39 4.02
CA LEU A 142 13.10 -6.98 5.41
C LEU A 142 13.80 -7.87 6.45
N GLY A 143 14.05 -9.14 6.13
CA GLY A 143 14.75 -10.14 6.97
C GLY A 143 16.26 -10.16 6.78
#